data_AF-L9Z114-F1
#
_entry.id   AF-L9Z114-F1
#
_cell.length_a   1.000
_cell.length_b   1.000
_cell.length_c   1.000
_cell.angle_alpha   90.00
_cell.angle_beta   90.00
_cell.angle_gamma   90.00
#
_symmetry.space_group_name_H-M   'P 1'
#
loop_
_entity.id
_entity.type
_entity.pdbx_description
1 polymer ?
#
loop_
_entity_poly.entity_id
_entity_poly.type
_entity_poly.pdbx_seq_one_letter_code
_entity_poly.pdbx_strand_id
1 'polypeptide(L)'
;MYDIENARRRDGDAAEDRSDRVDEILSRPRLGYEESDPLPESFEDYDEYPEQPDDLTTPEARQFVTELFASDLVNSIDDAIAETTPATGDSQIVREWREAFLKAVELFGGESPEGGDERNENDADSRLAELTGDYPDDMVTPSNPLVVGRLYAGLGLSTDEIADVFSDESDRRVKPDQIRATLRNTGLITATENEDSDPSHKLGGTSLNFSESGDVGANINSEAVARDPTISVERDE
;
A
#
# COMPACT_ATOMS: atom_id res chain seq x y z
N MET A 1 -10.98 -24.84 -3.30
CA MET A 1 -11.00 -24.57 -4.76
C MET A 1 -11.40 -23.12 -4.87
N TYR A 2 -10.55 -22.27 -5.45
CA TYR A 2 -10.80 -20.82 -5.53
C TYR A 2 -12.08 -20.55 -6.34
N ASP A 3 -12.98 -19.71 -5.81
CA ASP A 3 -14.16 -19.27 -6.56
C ASP A 3 -13.77 -18.13 -7.50
N ILE A 4 -13.18 -18.51 -8.62
CA ILE A 4 -12.71 -17.60 -9.66
C ILE A 4 -13.86 -16.81 -10.28
N GLU A 5 -15.07 -17.38 -10.33
CA GLU A 5 -16.24 -16.69 -10.88
C GLU A 5 -16.70 -15.58 -9.95
N ASN A 6 -16.75 -15.83 -8.64
CA ASN A 6 -17.02 -14.80 -7.65
C ASN A 6 -15.94 -13.72 -7.69
N ALA A 7 -14.66 -14.11 -7.69
CA ALA A 7 -13.53 -13.17 -7.77
C ALA A 7 -13.65 -12.22 -8.99
N ARG A 8 -14.09 -12.71 -10.15
CA ARG A 8 -14.31 -11.87 -11.34
C ARG A 8 -15.48 -10.90 -11.21
N ARG A 9 -16.53 -11.25 -10.46
CA ARG A 9 -17.69 -10.38 -10.27
C ARG A 9 -17.43 -9.25 -9.30
N ARG A 10 -16.50 -9.43 -8.36
CA ARG A 10 -16.12 -8.41 -7.38
C ARG A 10 -15.35 -7.24 -7.98
N ASP A 11 -14.71 -7.40 -9.15
CA ASP A 11 -13.98 -6.34 -9.86
C ASP A 11 -12.99 -5.50 -9.01
N GLY A 12 -12.43 -6.09 -7.95
CA GLY A 12 -11.55 -5.42 -7.01
C GLY A 12 -12.13 -5.25 -5.61
N ASP A 13 -13.43 -5.42 -5.41
CA ASP A 13 -14.08 -5.34 -4.10
C ASP A 13 -13.77 -6.54 -3.20
N ALA A 14 -13.91 -6.38 -1.90
CA ALA A 14 -13.79 -7.46 -0.93
C ALA A 14 -14.91 -8.51 -1.09
N ALA A 15 -14.65 -9.75 -0.70
CA ALA A 15 -15.68 -10.79 -0.68
C ALA A 15 -16.57 -10.64 0.55
N GLU A 16 -17.90 -10.62 0.34
CA GLU A 16 -18.90 -10.50 1.42
C GLU A 16 -18.89 -11.69 2.38
N ASP A 17 -18.43 -12.86 1.94
CA ASP A 17 -18.39 -14.11 2.68
C ASP A 17 -16.97 -14.56 3.05
N ARG A 18 -16.02 -13.61 3.13
CA ARG A 18 -14.67 -13.91 3.61
C ARG A 18 -14.69 -14.36 5.07
N SER A 19 -13.63 -15.06 5.48
CA SER A 19 -13.57 -15.60 6.85
C SER A 19 -13.38 -14.49 7.87
N ASP A 20 -14.06 -14.60 9.02
CA ASP A 20 -13.90 -13.69 10.17
C ASP A 20 -12.43 -13.52 10.58
N ARG A 21 -11.58 -14.54 10.40
CA ARG A 21 -10.14 -14.46 10.67
C ARG A 21 -9.41 -13.43 9.79
N VAL A 22 -9.83 -13.28 8.53
CA VAL A 22 -9.24 -12.28 7.62
C VAL A 22 -9.66 -10.89 8.08
N ASP A 23 -10.94 -10.70 8.43
CA ASP A 23 -11.41 -9.44 9.01
C ASP A 23 -10.65 -9.10 10.29
N GLU A 24 -10.49 -10.06 11.19
CA GLU A 24 -9.73 -9.90 12.44
C GLU A 24 -8.28 -9.48 12.18
N ILE A 25 -7.61 -10.04 11.17
CA ILE A 25 -6.24 -9.65 10.79
C ILE A 25 -6.22 -8.22 10.23
N LEU A 26 -7.18 -7.87 9.38
CA LEU A 26 -7.24 -6.55 8.72
C LEU A 26 -7.64 -5.43 9.68
N SER A 27 -8.50 -5.72 10.67
CA SER A 27 -9.02 -4.75 11.64
C SER A 27 -8.13 -4.56 12.87
N ARG A 28 -6.95 -5.18 12.94
CA ARG A 28 -6.06 -4.97 14.09
C ARG A 28 -5.60 -3.51 14.15
N PRO A 29 -5.55 -2.90 15.34
CA PRO A 29 -5.01 -1.56 15.49
C PRO A 29 -3.60 -1.45 14.92
N ARG A 30 -3.30 -0.34 14.27
CA ARG A 30 -2.00 -0.01 13.68
C ARG A 30 -1.48 1.24 14.35
N LEU A 31 -0.15 1.30 14.44
CA LEU A 31 0.52 2.51 14.85
C LEU A 31 0.67 3.43 13.64
N GLY A 32 0.22 4.67 13.76
CA GLY A 32 0.45 5.70 12.75
C GLY A 32 -0.78 6.59 12.53
N TYR A 33 -0.52 7.86 12.29
CA TYR A 33 -1.55 8.87 12.08
C TYR A 33 -2.46 8.50 10.90
N GLU A 34 -3.76 8.33 11.19
CA GLU A 34 -4.80 7.89 10.25
C GLU A 34 -4.54 6.52 9.60
N GLU A 35 -3.68 5.68 10.19
CA GLU A 35 -3.42 4.32 9.69
C GLU A 35 -4.45 3.31 10.21
N SER A 36 -5.08 3.52 11.37
CA SER A 36 -6.21 2.71 11.84
C SER A 36 -7.18 3.53 12.68
N ASP A 37 -8.12 2.88 13.37
CA ASP A 37 -8.89 3.52 14.44
C ASP A 37 -7.93 4.19 15.45
N PRO A 38 -8.32 5.33 16.05
CA PRO A 38 -7.53 6.01 17.07
C PRO A 38 -7.06 5.08 18.19
N LEU A 39 -5.78 5.14 18.55
CA LEU A 39 -5.24 4.32 19.66
C LEU A 39 -5.81 4.68 21.04
N PRO A 40 -6.01 5.96 21.39
CA PRO A 40 -6.70 6.32 22.63
C PRO A 40 -8.17 5.89 22.58
N GLU A 41 -8.56 4.92 23.42
CA GLU A 41 -9.90 4.32 23.40
C GLU A 41 -11.07 5.32 23.59
N SER A 42 -10.80 6.47 24.22
CA SER A 42 -11.84 7.50 24.44
C SER A 42 -12.10 8.39 23.22
N PHE A 43 -11.36 8.22 22.13
CA PHE A 43 -11.40 9.08 20.95
C PHE A 43 -12.07 8.32 19.80
N GLU A 44 -13.08 8.92 19.17
CA GLU A 44 -13.78 8.29 18.05
C GLU A 44 -13.10 8.62 16.71
N ASP A 45 -12.38 9.74 16.62
CA ASP A 45 -11.74 10.24 15.41
C ASP A 45 -10.43 10.99 15.70
N TYR A 46 -9.55 11.11 14.70
CA TYR A 46 -8.29 11.87 14.78
C TYR A 46 -8.50 13.39 14.88
N ASP A 47 -9.67 13.90 14.49
CA ASP A 47 -10.03 15.32 14.66
C ASP A 47 -10.02 15.76 16.13
N GLU A 48 -10.08 14.82 17.08
CA GLU A 48 -10.01 15.08 18.52
C GLU A 48 -8.57 15.09 19.05
N TYR A 49 -7.58 14.72 18.24
CA TYR A 49 -6.18 14.70 18.64
C TYR A 49 -5.63 16.12 18.84
N PRO A 50 -4.58 16.28 19.65
CA PRO A 50 -3.81 17.52 19.69
C PRO A 50 -3.34 17.92 18.29
N GLU A 51 -3.66 19.13 17.84
CA GLU A 51 -3.22 19.64 16.52
C GLU A 51 -1.79 20.18 16.57
N GLN A 52 -1.37 20.68 17.74
CA GLN A 52 -0.08 21.33 17.93
C GLN A 52 0.68 20.74 19.13
N PRO A 53 2.03 20.73 19.09
CA PRO A 53 2.84 20.27 20.22
C PRO A 53 2.49 20.96 21.55
N ASP A 54 2.16 22.26 21.53
CA ASP A 54 1.84 23.01 22.74
C ASP A 54 0.57 22.49 23.45
N ASP A 55 -0.36 21.90 22.68
CA ASP A 55 -1.62 21.37 23.21
C ASP A 55 -1.40 20.17 24.14
N LEU A 56 -0.33 19.39 23.92
CA LEU A 56 0.02 18.23 24.75
C LEU A 56 0.33 18.60 26.21
N THR A 57 0.67 19.87 26.48
CA THR A 57 0.99 20.34 27.84
C THR A 57 -0.22 20.92 28.57
N THR A 58 -1.38 20.94 27.93
CA THR A 58 -2.63 21.44 28.51
C THR A 58 -3.29 20.37 29.40
N PRO A 59 -4.03 20.76 30.46
CA PRO A 59 -4.76 19.81 31.30
C PRO A 59 -5.73 18.90 30.52
N GLU A 60 -6.27 19.40 29.41
CA GLU A 60 -7.19 18.68 28.51
C GLU A 60 -6.50 17.50 27.81
N ALA A 61 -5.23 17.65 27.42
CA ALA A 61 -4.46 16.59 26.76
C ALA A 61 -4.02 15.46 27.71
N ARG A 62 -4.25 15.59 29.02
CA ARG A 62 -3.88 14.56 30.00
C ARG A 62 -4.45 13.19 29.66
N GLN A 63 -5.74 13.16 29.28
CA GLN A 63 -6.42 11.91 28.95
C GLN A 63 -5.79 11.27 27.73
N PHE A 64 -5.65 12.03 26.65
CA PHE A 64 -4.99 11.62 25.41
C PHE A 64 -3.61 11.00 25.68
N VAL A 65 -2.71 11.72 26.37
CA VAL A 65 -1.33 11.23 26.61
C VAL A 65 -1.31 9.97 27.48
N THR A 66 -2.22 9.87 28.45
CA THR A 66 -2.28 8.70 29.34
C THR A 66 -2.78 7.47 28.61
N GLU A 67 -3.82 7.61 27.78
CA GLU A 67 -4.38 6.51 27.00
C GLU A 67 -3.46 6.08 25.87
N LEU A 68 -2.86 7.04 25.16
CA LEU A 68 -1.89 6.76 24.11
C LEU A 68 -0.71 5.93 24.63
N PHE A 69 -0.16 6.29 25.78
CA PHE A 69 0.99 5.57 26.37
C PHE A 69 0.59 4.28 27.09
N ALA A 70 -0.70 4.03 27.29
CA ALA A 70 -1.21 2.75 27.78
C ALA A 70 -1.41 1.72 26.65
N SER A 71 -1.30 2.14 25.38
CA SER A 71 -1.41 1.24 24.22
C SER A 71 -0.18 0.35 24.08
N ASP A 72 -0.40 -0.96 23.87
CA ASP A 72 0.67 -1.94 23.63
C ASP A 72 1.48 -1.64 22.34
N LEU A 73 0.92 -0.83 21.44
CA LEU A 73 1.58 -0.42 20.19
C LEU A 73 2.56 0.74 20.39
N VAL A 74 2.42 1.51 21.48
CA VAL A 74 3.25 2.70 21.74
C VAL A 74 4.36 2.33 22.72
N ASN A 75 5.50 1.91 22.16
CA ASN A 75 6.66 1.47 22.95
C ASN A 75 7.75 2.54 23.05
N SER A 76 7.54 3.70 22.43
CA SER A 76 8.46 4.83 22.46
C SER A 76 7.75 6.16 22.22
N ILE A 77 8.45 7.27 22.50
CA ILE A 77 7.96 8.60 22.13
C ILE A 77 7.88 8.75 20.60
N ASP A 78 8.74 8.06 19.86
CA ASP A 78 8.68 8.09 18.39
C ASP A 78 7.42 7.43 17.85
N ASP A 79 6.95 6.36 18.51
CA ASP A 79 5.68 5.72 18.18
C ASP A 79 4.51 6.65 18.46
N ALA A 80 4.51 7.31 19.62
CA ALA A 80 3.51 8.30 19.95
C ALA A 80 3.47 9.47 18.94
N ILE A 81 4.64 9.93 18.47
CA ILE A 81 4.73 10.95 17.42
C ILE A 81 4.18 10.40 16.10
N ALA A 82 4.55 9.17 15.71
CA ALA A 82 4.06 8.54 14.49
C ALA A 82 2.53 8.43 14.49
N GLU A 83 1.93 8.10 15.64
CA GLU A 83 0.48 8.05 15.84
C GLU A 83 -0.18 9.43 15.80
N THR A 84 0.46 10.45 16.38
CA THR A 84 -0.19 11.75 16.59
C THR A 84 -0.04 12.70 15.40
N THR A 85 0.97 12.51 14.54
CA THR A 85 1.23 13.45 13.45
C THR A 85 1.69 12.80 12.14
N PRO A 86 1.23 13.31 10.98
CA PRO A 86 1.73 12.86 9.67
C PRO A 86 3.15 13.35 9.37
N ALA A 87 3.74 14.19 10.23
CA ALA A 87 4.99 14.91 9.97
C ALA A 87 6.27 14.14 10.37
N THR A 88 6.27 12.81 10.31
CA THR A 88 7.41 11.97 10.71
C THR A 88 8.70 12.23 9.92
N GLY A 89 8.62 12.88 8.76
CA GLY A 89 9.77 13.25 7.91
C GLY A 89 10.39 14.63 8.19
N ASP A 90 9.73 15.52 8.95
CA ASP A 90 10.27 16.85 9.24
C ASP A 90 10.97 16.86 10.62
N SER A 91 12.30 16.87 10.59
CA SER A 91 13.13 16.84 11.81
C SER A 91 12.84 17.97 12.81
N GLN A 92 12.37 19.13 12.35
CA GLN A 92 12.03 20.22 13.26
C GLN A 92 10.70 19.93 13.95
N ILE A 93 9.68 19.53 13.19
CA ILE A 93 8.35 19.20 13.72
C ILE A 93 8.45 18.03 14.69
N VAL A 94 9.14 16.94 14.31
CA VAL A 94 9.37 15.77 15.17
C VAL A 94 10.05 16.15 16.49
N ARG A 95 11.02 17.07 16.46
CA ARG A 95 11.70 17.54 17.67
C ARG A 95 10.75 18.31 18.59
N GLU A 96 9.91 19.19 18.05
CA GLU A 96 8.93 19.96 18.82
C GLU A 96 7.91 19.04 19.50
N TRP A 97 7.37 18.07 18.76
CA TRP A 97 6.49 17.04 19.30
C TRP A 97 7.17 16.19 20.39
N ARG A 98 8.41 15.76 20.17
CA ARG A 98 9.17 15.01 21.17
C ARG A 98 9.34 15.78 22.47
N GLU A 99 9.72 17.06 22.38
CA GLU A 99 9.84 17.93 23.55
C GLU A 99 8.52 18.11 24.28
N ALA A 100 7.41 18.21 23.54
CA ALA A 100 6.07 18.33 24.10
C ALA A 100 5.62 17.06 24.84
N PHE A 101 5.80 15.88 24.25
CA PHE A 101 5.51 14.60 24.91
C PHE A 101 6.33 14.42 26.19
N LEU A 102 7.63 14.71 26.16
CA LEU A 102 8.49 14.65 27.35
C LEU A 102 7.97 15.55 28.48
N LYS A 103 7.55 16.77 28.16
CA LYS A 103 6.95 17.69 29.13
C LYS A 103 5.60 17.20 29.63
N ALA A 104 4.76 16.65 28.75
CA ALA A 104 3.45 16.11 29.13
C ALA A 104 3.59 14.95 30.13
N VAL A 105 4.54 14.04 29.90
CA VAL A 105 4.87 12.95 30.83
C VAL A 105 5.30 13.50 32.19
N GLU A 106 6.19 14.49 32.21
CA GLU A 106 6.65 15.15 33.44
C GLU A 106 5.48 15.81 34.19
N LEU A 107 4.57 16.45 33.47
CA LEU A 107 3.42 17.17 34.04
C LEU A 107 2.33 16.24 34.58
N PHE A 108 2.04 15.14 33.88
CA PHE A 108 0.93 14.25 34.23
C PHE A 108 1.34 13.05 35.08
N GLY A 109 2.65 12.83 35.26
CA GLY A 109 3.21 11.81 36.13
C GLY A 109 3.09 10.39 35.56
N GLY A 110 3.12 10.25 34.24
CA GLY A 110 3.14 8.96 33.56
C GLY A 110 4.54 8.34 33.53
N GLU A 111 4.60 7.02 33.31
CA GLU A 111 5.85 6.38 32.90
C GLU A 111 6.03 6.69 31.40
N SER A 112 7.17 7.29 31.04
CA SER A 112 7.53 7.36 29.62
C SER A 112 7.73 5.93 29.14
N PRO A 113 7.20 5.55 27.96
CA PRO A 113 7.60 4.30 27.35
C PRO A 113 9.14 4.32 27.26
N GLU A 114 9.77 3.35 27.90
CA GLU A 114 11.22 3.23 27.92
C GLU A 114 11.66 2.95 26.50
N GLY A 115 12.50 3.81 25.93
CA GLY A 115 12.93 3.71 24.54
C GLY A 115 13.48 2.31 24.25
N GLY A 116 12.62 1.47 23.68
CA GLY A 116 13.01 0.19 23.14
C GLY A 116 13.90 0.47 21.93
N ASP A 117 15.21 0.40 22.14
CA ASP A 117 16.22 0.38 21.07
C ASP A 117 16.05 -0.83 20.12
N GLU A 118 15.09 -1.69 20.41
CA GLU A 118 14.65 -2.78 19.56
C GLU A 118 13.18 -2.48 19.23
N ARG A 119 12.93 -1.82 18.09
CA ARG A 119 11.68 -2.12 17.37
C ARG A 119 11.63 -3.64 17.35
N ASN A 120 10.68 -4.21 18.07
CA ASN A 120 10.42 -5.63 17.99
C ASN A 120 9.79 -5.86 16.61
N GLU A 121 10.61 -5.75 15.55
CA GLU A 121 10.26 -6.04 14.14
C GLU A 121 9.82 -7.51 13.97
N ASN A 122 9.75 -8.29 15.06
CA ASN A 122 9.56 -9.73 15.07
C ASN A 122 8.37 -10.23 15.90
N ASP A 123 7.59 -9.38 16.60
CA ASP A 123 6.49 -9.90 17.46
C ASP A 123 5.12 -9.27 17.21
N ALA A 124 5.00 -8.23 16.38
CA ALA A 124 3.72 -7.94 15.73
C ALA A 124 3.65 -8.85 14.50
N ASP A 125 2.90 -9.94 14.60
CA ASP A 125 2.65 -10.86 13.49
C ASP A 125 2.30 -10.04 12.22
N SER A 126 3.25 -9.94 11.29
CA SER A 126 3.08 -9.20 10.04
C SER A 126 1.79 -9.67 9.38
N ARG A 127 0.82 -8.76 9.16
CA ARG A 127 -0.48 -9.11 8.54
C ARG A 127 -0.24 -9.84 7.23
N LEU A 128 0.75 -9.38 6.47
CA LEU A 128 1.16 -10.00 5.22
C LEU A 128 1.69 -11.41 5.43
N ALA A 129 2.55 -11.63 6.43
CA ALA A 129 3.06 -12.96 6.77
C ALA A 129 1.92 -13.91 7.23
N GLU A 130 0.95 -13.44 8.02
CA GLU A 130 -0.20 -14.26 8.42
C GLU A 130 -1.12 -14.62 7.26
N LEU A 131 -1.39 -13.67 6.36
CA LEU A 131 -2.26 -13.86 5.21
C LEU A 131 -1.59 -14.77 4.16
N THR A 132 -0.29 -14.60 3.96
CA THR A 132 0.47 -15.40 2.99
C THR A 132 0.87 -16.77 3.56
N GLY A 133 1.12 -16.87 4.86
CA GLY A 133 1.59 -18.08 5.53
C GLY A 133 3.00 -18.43 5.08
N ASP A 134 3.23 -19.69 4.72
CA ASP A 134 4.58 -20.21 4.40
C ASP A 134 5.11 -19.83 3.00
N TYR A 135 4.71 -18.70 2.42
CA TYR A 135 5.37 -18.27 1.17
C TYR A 135 6.81 -17.84 1.44
N PRO A 136 7.76 -18.19 0.55
CA PRO A 136 9.08 -17.58 0.57
C PRO A 136 9.00 -16.06 0.43
N ASP A 137 9.79 -15.32 1.20
CA ASP A 137 9.79 -13.84 1.22
C ASP A 137 9.99 -13.23 -0.18
N ASP A 138 10.83 -13.86 -1.02
CA ASP A 138 11.08 -13.42 -2.39
C ASP A 138 9.87 -13.56 -3.33
N MET A 139 8.91 -14.40 -2.95
CA MET A 139 7.64 -14.53 -3.66
C MET A 139 6.61 -13.49 -3.21
N VAL A 140 6.69 -13.02 -1.97
CA VAL A 140 5.72 -12.10 -1.35
C VAL A 140 5.94 -10.68 -1.88
N THR A 141 5.49 -10.45 -3.12
CA THR A 141 5.60 -9.15 -3.78
C THR A 141 4.28 -8.73 -4.42
N PRO A 142 3.99 -7.42 -4.49
CA PRO A 142 2.75 -6.90 -5.11
C PRO A 142 2.70 -7.14 -6.63
N SER A 143 3.82 -7.52 -7.25
CA SER A 143 3.90 -7.90 -8.66
C SER A 143 3.75 -9.40 -8.91
N ASN A 144 3.73 -10.24 -7.86
CA ASN A 144 3.62 -11.68 -8.02
C ASN A 144 2.14 -12.08 -8.18
N PRO A 145 1.70 -12.54 -9.37
CA PRO A 145 0.32 -12.88 -9.64
C PRO A 145 -0.21 -14.03 -8.77
N LEU A 146 0.66 -14.92 -8.29
CA LEU A 146 0.25 -16.04 -7.44
C LEU A 146 -0.12 -15.58 -6.03
N VAL A 147 0.67 -14.68 -5.46
CA VAL A 147 0.41 -14.13 -4.12
C VAL A 147 -0.81 -13.21 -4.18
N VAL A 148 -0.81 -12.26 -5.11
CA VAL A 148 -1.95 -11.33 -5.30
C VAL A 148 -3.24 -12.09 -5.62
N GLY A 149 -3.18 -13.11 -6.48
CA GLY A 149 -4.34 -13.95 -6.81
C GLY A 149 -4.86 -14.75 -5.61
N ARG A 150 -3.98 -15.23 -4.71
CA ARG A 150 -4.38 -15.91 -3.48
C ARG A 150 -5.03 -14.94 -2.49
N LEU A 151 -4.45 -13.75 -2.27
CA LEU A 151 -5.03 -12.75 -1.38
C LEU A 151 -6.42 -12.33 -1.87
N TYR A 152 -6.55 -12.07 -3.18
CA TYR A 152 -7.81 -11.67 -3.77
C TYR A 152 -8.83 -12.81 -3.82
N ALA A 153 -8.57 -13.87 -4.60
CA ALA A 153 -9.55 -14.92 -4.88
C ALA A 153 -9.62 -16.02 -3.81
N GLY A 154 -8.59 -16.12 -2.96
CA GLY A 154 -8.50 -17.12 -1.90
C GLY A 154 -8.91 -16.64 -0.54
N LEU A 155 -8.52 -15.42 -0.17
CA LEU A 155 -8.85 -14.83 1.12
C LEU A 155 -9.95 -13.77 1.04
N GLY A 156 -10.33 -13.35 -0.16
CA GLY A 156 -11.43 -12.42 -0.36
C GLY A 156 -11.06 -10.96 -0.08
N LEU A 157 -9.78 -10.60 -0.11
CA LEU A 157 -9.36 -9.20 0.05
C LEU A 157 -9.78 -8.38 -1.19
N SER A 158 -9.96 -7.07 -0.98
CA SER A 158 -10.09 -6.06 -2.03
C SER A 158 -8.72 -5.65 -2.58
N THR A 159 -8.71 -4.92 -3.70
CA THR A 159 -7.47 -4.35 -4.27
C THR A 159 -6.82 -3.33 -3.35
N ASP A 160 -7.64 -2.60 -2.59
CA ASP A 160 -7.22 -1.57 -1.66
C ASP A 160 -6.59 -2.20 -0.41
N GLU A 161 -7.24 -3.22 0.16
CA GLU A 161 -6.71 -3.97 1.32
C GLU A 161 -5.39 -4.67 0.97
N ILE A 162 -5.28 -5.25 -0.24
CA ILE A 162 -4.02 -5.86 -0.69
C ILE A 162 -2.92 -4.80 -0.80
N ALA A 163 -3.23 -3.62 -1.35
CA ALA A 163 -2.26 -2.55 -1.46
C ALA A 163 -1.82 -2.04 -0.08
N ASP A 164 -2.74 -1.95 0.87
CA ASP A 164 -2.47 -1.56 2.26
C ASP A 164 -1.53 -2.56 2.94
N VAL A 165 -1.89 -3.85 2.92
CA VAL A 165 -1.08 -4.91 3.55
C VAL A 165 0.35 -4.99 2.97
N PHE A 166 0.52 -4.75 1.67
CA PHE A 166 1.87 -4.68 1.08
C PHE A 166 2.61 -3.37 1.41
N SER A 167 1.89 -2.29 1.69
CA SER A 167 2.49 -1.00 2.04
C SER A 167 3.00 -0.98 3.48
N ASP A 168 2.33 -1.68 4.40
CA ASP A 168 2.79 -1.80 5.79
C ASP A 168 4.20 -2.40 5.88
N GLU A 169 4.49 -3.41 5.05
CA GLU A 169 5.71 -4.24 5.14
C GLU A 169 6.82 -3.79 4.19
N SER A 170 6.61 -2.70 3.47
CA SER A 170 7.61 -2.22 2.53
C SER A 170 7.82 -0.72 2.66
N ASP A 171 9.06 -0.26 2.45
CA ASP A 171 9.39 1.17 2.39
C ASP A 171 8.71 1.92 1.23
N ARG A 172 7.80 1.25 0.49
CA ARG A 172 7.18 1.76 -0.73
C ARG A 172 5.68 1.60 -0.66
N ARG A 173 4.98 2.73 -0.69
CA ARG A 173 3.53 2.75 -0.85
C ARG A 173 3.11 2.04 -2.14
N VAL A 174 2.41 0.92 -2.00
CA VAL A 174 1.77 0.18 -3.08
C VAL A 174 0.42 0.82 -3.38
N LYS A 175 0.10 0.99 -4.66
CA LYS A 175 -1.18 1.58 -5.08
C LYS A 175 -2.18 0.49 -5.47
N PRO A 176 -3.49 0.67 -5.20
CA PRO A 176 -4.53 -0.25 -5.65
C PRO A 176 -4.48 -0.55 -7.15
N ASP A 177 -4.14 0.44 -7.98
CA ASP A 177 -4.00 0.28 -9.44
C ASP A 177 -2.91 -0.71 -9.85
N GLN A 178 -1.83 -0.80 -9.06
CA GLN A 178 -0.77 -1.78 -9.28
C GLN A 178 -1.28 -3.21 -9.03
N ILE A 179 -2.12 -3.38 -8.01
CA ILE A 179 -2.77 -4.65 -7.70
C ILE A 179 -3.78 -5.01 -8.78
N ARG A 180 -4.61 -4.04 -9.21
CA ARG A 180 -5.55 -4.21 -10.34
C ARG A 180 -4.85 -4.64 -11.63
N ALA A 181 -3.75 -3.99 -12.00
CA ALA A 181 -2.96 -4.35 -13.17
C ALA A 181 -2.46 -5.82 -13.09
N THR A 182 -2.00 -6.25 -11.92
CA THR A 182 -1.56 -7.64 -11.69
C THR A 182 -2.73 -8.62 -11.82
N LEU A 183 -3.89 -8.32 -11.24
CA LEU A 183 -5.10 -9.16 -11.34
C LEU A 183 -5.66 -9.22 -12.77
N ARG A 184 -5.58 -8.12 -13.54
CA ARG A 184 -5.92 -8.09 -14.98
C ARG A 184 -5.04 -9.02 -15.79
N ASN A 185 -3.74 -9.02 -15.55
CA ASN A 185 -2.79 -9.92 -16.23
C ASN A 185 -3.11 -11.41 -15.99
N THR A 186 -3.77 -11.73 -14.86
CA THR A 186 -4.23 -13.09 -14.54
C THR A 186 -5.66 -13.39 -14.99
N GLY A 187 -6.39 -12.39 -15.51
CA GLY A 187 -7.81 -12.52 -15.90
C GLY A 187 -8.74 -12.73 -14.71
N LEU A 188 -8.37 -12.25 -13.51
CA LEU A 188 -9.20 -12.25 -12.30
C LEU A 188 -10.07 -11.00 -12.18
N ILE A 189 -9.70 -9.91 -12.83
CA ILE A 189 -10.45 -8.65 -12.92
C ILE A 189 -10.49 -8.21 -14.38
N THR A 190 -11.58 -7.55 -14.78
CA THR A 190 -11.76 -7.02 -16.15
C THR A 190 -11.12 -5.65 -16.32
N ALA A 191 -10.68 -5.32 -17.54
CA ALA A 191 -10.34 -3.94 -17.88
C ALA A 191 -11.64 -3.17 -18.11
N THR A 192 -11.85 -2.07 -17.38
CA THR A 192 -12.95 -1.14 -17.65
C THR A 192 -12.46 -0.11 -18.67
N GLU A 193 -13.28 0.19 -19.69
CA GLU A 193 -12.90 1.05 -20.83
C GLU A 193 -12.47 2.48 -20.43
N ASN A 194 -12.75 2.90 -19.20
CA ASN A 194 -12.41 4.22 -18.67
C ASN A 194 -10.98 4.31 -18.09
N GLU A 195 -10.34 3.20 -17.74
CA GLU A 195 -9.00 3.18 -17.13
C GLU A 195 -7.86 3.00 -18.15
N ASP A 196 -8.15 2.53 -19.36
CA ASP A 196 -7.20 2.36 -20.47
C ASP A 196 -6.83 3.68 -21.18
N SER A 197 -7.18 4.83 -20.59
CA SER A 197 -6.91 6.16 -21.17
C SER A 197 -5.51 6.69 -20.91
N ASP A 198 -4.67 5.99 -20.13
CA ASP A 198 -3.26 6.36 -19.96
C ASP A 198 -2.38 5.62 -20.99
N PRO A 199 -1.67 6.33 -21.88
CA PRO A 199 -0.98 5.73 -23.00
C PRO A 199 0.24 4.94 -22.52
N SER A 200 0.05 3.65 -22.28
CA SER A 200 1.15 2.70 -22.14
C SER A 200 2.04 2.78 -23.39
N HIS A 201 3.34 2.82 -23.14
CA HIS A 201 4.38 2.98 -24.13
C HIS A 201 4.13 2.14 -25.38
N LYS A 202 4.11 2.85 -26.51
CA LYS A 202 4.06 2.39 -27.88
C LYS A 202 5.19 1.39 -28.17
N LEU A 203 5.01 0.14 -27.75
CA LEU A 203 5.80 -1.00 -28.21
C LEU A 203 5.21 -1.42 -29.55
N GLY A 204 6.01 -1.22 -30.60
CA GLY A 204 5.65 -1.51 -31.98
C GLY A 204 5.27 -2.97 -32.16
N GLY A 205 3.96 -3.23 -32.15
CA GLY A 205 3.35 -4.46 -32.58
C GLY A 205 2.35 -4.13 -33.69
N THR A 206 2.59 -4.72 -34.85
CA THR A 206 1.67 -4.70 -35.99
C THR A 206 0.26 -5.13 -35.56
N SER A 207 -0.71 -4.22 -35.59
CA SER A 207 -2.12 -4.55 -35.41
C SER A 207 -2.66 -5.15 -36.71
N LEU A 208 -3.06 -6.42 -36.66
CA LEU A 208 -3.82 -7.08 -37.73
C LEU A 208 -5.30 -6.93 -37.40
N ASN A 209 -5.98 -6.01 -38.07
CA ASN A 209 -7.44 -5.93 -38.03
C ASN A 209 -8.01 -7.04 -38.91
N PHE A 210 -8.66 -8.02 -38.30
CA PHE A 210 -9.51 -8.98 -39.01
C PHE A 210 -10.91 -8.40 -39.15
N SER A 211 -11.20 -7.80 -40.30
CA SER A 211 -12.59 -7.52 -40.71
C SER A 211 -13.10 -8.68 -41.56
N GLU A 212 -14.16 -9.32 -41.08
CA GLU A 212 -14.91 -10.39 -41.73
C GLU A 212 -15.71 -9.83 -42.92
N SER A 213 -15.03 -9.60 -44.04
CA SER A 213 -15.63 -9.54 -45.38
C SER A 213 -14.48 -9.49 -46.39
N GLY A 214 -14.41 -10.48 -47.27
CA GLY A 214 -13.29 -10.69 -48.17
C GLY A 214 -12.96 -9.49 -49.05
N ASP A 215 -11.81 -8.87 -48.78
CA ASP A 215 -10.90 -8.33 -49.79
C ASP A 215 -9.52 -8.11 -49.12
N VAL A 216 -8.48 -8.80 -49.60
CA VAL A 216 -7.12 -8.71 -49.01
C VAL A 216 -6.37 -7.58 -49.68
N GLY A 217 -6.53 -6.37 -49.15
CA GLY A 217 -5.72 -5.21 -49.51
C GLY A 217 -4.54 -5.04 -48.55
N ALA A 218 -3.34 -5.50 -48.92
CA ALA A 218 -2.11 -5.16 -48.21
C ALA A 218 -1.75 -3.69 -48.51
N ASN A 219 -1.97 -2.79 -47.55
CA ASN A 219 -1.56 -1.39 -47.69
C ASN A 219 -0.12 -1.22 -47.21
N ILE A 220 0.84 -1.39 -48.13
CA ILE A 220 2.25 -1.10 -47.90
C ILE A 220 2.43 0.40 -48.12
N ASN A 221 2.60 1.16 -47.04
CA ASN A 221 3.11 2.53 -47.11
C ASN A 221 4.53 2.50 -47.68
N SER A 222 4.61 2.62 -49.00
CA SER A 222 5.85 2.73 -49.76
C SER A 222 6.13 4.22 -49.95
N GLU A 223 6.56 4.93 -48.90
CA GLU A 223 7.13 6.26 -49.10
C GLU A 223 8.65 6.17 -49.17
N ALA A 224 9.13 6.50 -50.35
CA ALA A 224 10.46 6.28 -50.87
C ALA A 224 11.57 7.05 -50.12
N VAL A 225 12.65 6.33 -49.88
CA VAL A 225 14.06 6.71 -50.07
C VAL A 225 14.29 8.09 -50.71
N ALA A 226 14.97 8.98 -49.99
CA ALA A 226 15.83 10.00 -50.59
C ALA A 226 17.05 10.32 -49.72
N ARG A 227 18.19 9.75 -50.15
CA ARG A 227 19.56 10.33 -50.17
C ARG A 227 20.22 10.77 -48.85
N ASP A 228 21.26 10.04 -48.45
CA ASP A 228 22.64 10.56 -48.46
C ASP A 228 23.66 9.41 -48.59
N PRO A 229 24.57 9.38 -49.59
CA PRO A 229 25.54 8.31 -49.79
C PRO A 229 26.91 8.71 -49.25
N THR A 230 27.45 8.00 -48.26
CA THR A 230 28.91 7.87 -48.06
C THR A 230 29.22 6.85 -46.97
N ILE A 231 29.22 5.55 -47.33
CA ILE A 231 30.08 4.58 -46.66
C ILE A 231 30.68 3.69 -47.75
N SER A 232 31.94 3.99 -48.09
CA SER A 232 32.79 3.11 -48.88
C SER A 232 33.21 1.94 -48.00
N VAL A 233 32.85 0.72 -48.38
CA VAL A 233 33.40 -0.50 -47.79
C VAL A 233 34.46 -1.03 -48.75
N GLU A 234 35.73 -0.86 -48.39
CA GLU A 234 36.84 -1.55 -49.04
C GLU A 234 36.85 -3.03 -48.61
N ARG A 235 36.78 -3.90 -49.62
CA ARG A 235 37.13 -5.32 -49.68
C ARG A 235 38.10 -5.38 -50.87
N ASP A 236 39.24 -6.05 -50.88
CA ASP A 236 39.71 -7.28 -50.25
C ASP A 236 41.25 -7.25 -50.22
N GLU A 237 41.87 -7.98 -49.30
CA GLU A 237 42.75 -9.14 -49.57
C GLU A 237 43.07 -9.91 -48.27
#